data_AF-A0A9P4SG51-F1
#
_entry.id   AF-A0A9P4SG51-F1
#
_cell.length_a   1.000
_cell.length_b   1.000
_cell.length_c   1.000
_cell.angle_alpha   90.00
_cell.angle_beta   90.00
_cell.angle_gamma   90.00
#
_symmetry.space_group_name_H-M   'P 1'
#
loop_
_entity.id
_entity.type
_entity.pdbx_description
1 polymer ?
#
loop_
_entity_poly.entity_id
_entity_poly.type
_entity_poly.pdbx_seq_one_letter_code
_entity_poly.pdbx_strand_id
1 'polypeptide(L)'
;MAARQVVLSLGRRANVLRAYALARPCGTRTPSIASQRLFHKPRIYTTSAVQRLEDVFHSQREDPAAAAFLASYQQTPTTPQTLTEKIVQRYSLGLAEGKVVKAGDYVTISPQHCMTHDNSWPVALKFMSIGASKLHSNRQVVMTLDHDVQNKSEANLKKYRQIEEFAGKQGVDFYPAGRGIGHQIMVEEGYAWPGTMVVASDSHSNMYGGIGCLGTPVVRTDAASIWATGKTWFQVPPNAKIHFHGVMPKGVTGKDVIVALAGLFNKDEVLNHALEFSGSEETMMSIPIDDRLTISNMVCRLLSRILVSRLR
;
A
#
# COMPACT_ATOMS: atom_id res chain seq x y z
N MET A 1 -10.18 -14.16 15.45
CA MET A 1 -8.73 -14.08 15.17
C MET A 1 -8.08 -13.21 16.22
N ALA A 2 -7.13 -13.76 16.98
CA ALA A 2 -6.45 -13.05 18.06
C ALA A 2 -5.48 -12.01 17.47
N ALA A 3 -5.49 -10.78 18.00
CA ALA A 3 -4.45 -9.80 17.72
C ALA A 3 -3.10 -10.37 18.15
N ARG A 4 -2.16 -10.53 17.22
CA ARG A 4 -0.77 -10.85 17.56
C ARG A 4 -0.15 -9.59 18.17
N GLN A 5 0.11 -9.64 19.47
CA GLN A 5 0.77 -8.58 20.22
C GLN A 5 2.26 -8.90 20.26
N VAL A 6 3.07 -8.07 19.60
CA VAL A 6 4.54 -8.16 19.71
C VAL A 6 4.98 -7.05 20.67
N VAL A 7 5.62 -7.47 21.75
CA VAL A 7 6.11 -6.61 22.84
C VAL A 7 7.57 -6.31 22.58
N LEU A 8 7.92 -5.04 22.40
CA LEU A 8 9.30 -4.60 22.25
C LEU A 8 9.69 -3.68 23.41
N SER A 9 10.68 -4.14 24.18
CA SER A 9 11.34 -3.35 25.20
C SER A 9 12.50 -2.60 24.56
N LEU A 10 12.40 -1.28 24.44
CA LEU A 10 13.50 -0.42 24.04
C LEU A 10 14.46 -0.29 25.23
N GLY A 11 15.31 -1.29 25.44
CA GLY A 11 16.31 -1.20 26.50
C GLY A 11 16.87 -2.51 27.04
N ARG A 12 17.51 -3.33 26.20
CA ARG A 12 18.59 -4.25 26.61
C ARG A 12 19.33 -4.81 25.40
N ARG A 13 20.66 -4.60 25.37
CA ARG A 13 21.58 -5.21 24.40
C ARG A 13 21.48 -6.74 24.49
N ALA A 14 21.18 -7.41 23.38
CA ALA A 14 21.34 -8.85 23.25
C ALA A 14 22.35 -9.14 22.14
N ASN A 15 23.57 -9.50 22.55
CA ASN A 15 24.60 -10.07 21.70
C ASN A 15 24.16 -11.44 21.19
N VAL A 16 24.08 -11.62 19.86
CA VAL A 16 24.13 -12.97 19.26
C VAL A 16 25.03 -12.92 18.03
N LEU A 17 26.30 -13.26 18.24
CA LEU A 17 27.24 -13.67 17.20
C LEU A 17 26.92 -15.12 16.80
N ARG A 18 26.73 -15.39 15.51
CA ARG A 18 27.06 -16.71 14.95
C ARG A 18 27.49 -16.63 13.49
N ALA A 19 28.72 -17.06 13.26
CA ALA A 19 29.39 -17.17 11.98
C ALA A 19 28.79 -18.29 11.12
N TYR A 20 28.77 -18.09 9.80
CA TYR A 20 28.63 -19.17 8.82
C TYR A 20 29.79 -19.10 7.82
N ALA A 21 30.56 -20.18 7.78
CA ALA A 21 31.69 -20.40 6.92
C ALA A 21 31.26 -20.92 5.53
N LEU A 22 32.01 -20.49 4.52
CA LEU A 22 31.94 -20.85 3.11
C LEU A 22 32.40 -22.29 2.84
N ALA A 23 31.79 -22.95 1.85
CA ALA A 23 32.49 -23.91 0.98
C ALA A 23 31.76 -24.12 -0.36
N ARG A 24 32.44 -23.78 -1.46
CA ARG A 24 32.24 -24.34 -2.82
C ARG A 24 33.32 -25.39 -3.07
N PRO A 25 33.14 -26.29 -4.05
CA PRO A 25 34.15 -26.28 -5.11
C PRO A 25 33.59 -26.39 -6.54
N CYS A 26 34.45 -25.91 -7.42
CA CYS A 26 34.38 -25.82 -8.88
C CYS A 26 34.77 -27.14 -9.54
N GLY A 27 34.27 -27.39 -10.76
CA GLY A 27 34.72 -28.48 -11.62
C GLY A 27 34.22 -28.31 -13.07
N THR A 28 35.05 -27.68 -13.90
CA THR A 28 34.88 -27.48 -15.35
C THR A 28 35.22 -28.73 -16.16
N ARG A 29 34.49 -29.02 -17.25
CA ARG A 29 35.02 -29.44 -18.58
C ARG A 29 33.90 -29.63 -19.62
N THR A 30 34.08 -29.00 -20.78
CA THR A 30 33.43 -29.20 -22.09
C THR A 30 34.56 -29.39 -23.14
N PRO A 31 34.31 -29.69 -24.43
CA PRO A 31 33.11 -30.20 -25.12
C PRO A 31 33.41 -31.40 -26.05
N SER A 32 32.38 -32.01 -26.64
CA SER A 32 32.47 -32.68 -27.95
C SER A 32 31.12 -32.61 -28.66
N ILE A 33 31.14 -32.08 -29.88
CA ILE A 33 30.00 -31.93 -30.79
C ILE A 33 29.94 -33.17 -31.67
N ALA A 34 28.78 -33.84 -31.70
CA ALA A 34 28.42 -34.72 -32.80
C ALA A 34 26.93 -34.55 -33.10
N SER A 35 26.65 -34.13 -34.33
CA SER A 35 25.31 -33.89 -34.86
C SER A 35 24.61 -35.21 -35.16
N GLN A 36 23.39 -35.40 -34.69
CA GLN A 36 22.43 -36.32 -35.31
C GLN A 36 21.02 -35.73 -35.23
N ARG A 37 20.48 -35.38 -36.41
CA ARG A 37 19.07 -35.05 -36.62
C ARG A 37 18.27 -36.35 -36.55
N LEU A 38 17.31 -36.46 -35.63
CA LEU A 38 16.27 -37.49 -35.70
C LEU A 38 14.90 -36.92 -35.24
N PHE A 39 14.04 -36.77 -36.24
CA PHE A 39 12.57 -36.91 -36.26
C PHE A 39 11.75 -36.29 -35.12
N HIS A 40 11.09 -35.19 -35.49
CA HIS A 40 9.98 -34.57 -34.78
C HIS A 40 8.75 -35.51 -34.79
N LYS A 41 8.38 -36.08 -33.64
CA LYS A 41 7.05 -36.67 -33.44
C LYS A 41 6.18 -35.61 -32.73
N PRO A 42 5.01 -35.24 -33.27
CA PRO A 42 4.10 -34.35 -32.55
C PRO A 42 3.50 -35.11 -31.36
N ARG A 43 3.74 -34.61 -30.15
CA ARG A 43 2.96 -35.02 -28.97
C ARG A 43 1.58 -34.39 -29.09
N ILE A 44 0.61 -35.23 -29.43
CA ILE A 44 -0.81 -34.87 -29.37
C ILE A 44 -1.20 -34.83 -27.89
N TYR A 45 -1.55 -33.65 -27.40
CA TYR A 45 -2.22 -33.48 -26.12
C TYR A 45 -3.73 -33.54 -26.38
N THR A 46 -4.37 -34.64 -25.98
CA THR A 46 -5.83 -34.74 -25.92
C THR A 46 -6.29 -34.05 -24.64
N THR A 47 -6.87 -32.86 -24.76
CA THR A 47 -7.65 -32.26 -23.67
C THR A 47 -9.06 -32.84 -23.75
N SER A 48 -9.42 -33.71 -22.81
CA SER A 48 -10.83 -34.01 -22.56
C SER A 48 -11.50 -32.72 -22.10
N ALA A 49 -12.29 -32.13 -23.00
CA ALA A 49 -13.18 -31.03 -22.67
C ALA A 49 -14.23 -31.52 -21.67
N VAL A 50 -14.02 -31.22 -20.40
CA VAL A 50 -15.12 -31.12 -19.44
C VAL A 50 -15.54 -29.66 -19.50
N GLN A 51 -16.63 -29.38 -20.21
CA GLN A 51 -17.39 -28.15 -20.03
C GLN A 51 -17.91 -28.14 -18.59
N ARG A 52 -17.11 -27.64 -17.64
CA ARG A 52 -17.67 -26.93 -16.50
C ARG A 52 -17.92 -25.52 -17.01
N LEU A 53 -19.20 -25.19 -17.19
CA LEU A 53 -19.66 -23.83 -16.96
C LEU A 53 -19.11 -23.46 -15.57
N GLU A 54 -18.01 -22.73 -15.53
CA GLU A 54 -17.65 -21.99 -14.34
C GLU A 54 -18.72 -20.91 -14.23
N ASP A 55 -19.69 -21.16 -13.35
CA ASP A 55 -20.73 -20.22 -12.98
C ASP A 55 -20.06 -18.92 -12.53
N VAL A 56 -20.03 -17.98 -13.46
CA VAL A 56 -19.67 -16.59 -13.24
C VAL A 56 -20.63 -16.03 -12.19
N PHE A 57 -20.10 -15.76 -10.98
CA PHE A 57 -20.65 -14.86 -9.95
C PHE A 57 -22.15 -14.56 -10.05
N HIS A 58 -23.00 -15.52 -9.67
CA HIS A 58 -24.45 -15.33 -9.61
C HIS A 58 -25.01 -14.99 -8.20
N SER A 59 -24.17 -14.75 -7.19
CA SER A 59 -24.65 -14.57 -5.81
C SER A 59 -24.81 -13.11 -5.31
N GLN A 60 -24.86 -12.11 -6.19
CA GLN A 60 -25.09 -10.71 -5.75
C GLN A 60 -26.33 -10.03 -6.36
N ARG A 61 -27.25 -10.79 -6.96
CA ARG A 61 -28.39 -10.19 -7.68
C ARG A 61 -29.79 -10.52 -7.21
N GLU A 62 -29.99 -11.34 -6.18
CA GLU A 62 -31.35 -11.67 -5.76
C GLU A 62 -31.52 -11.51 -4.24
N ASP A 63 -32.41 -10.59 -3.90
CA ASP A 63 -33.01 -10.29 -2.60
C ASP A 63 -32.19 -9.44 -1.58
N PRO A 64 -32.51 -8.13 -1.45
CA PRO A 64 -32.03 -7.29 -0.34
C PRO A 64 -32.34 -7.87 1.04
N ALA A 65 -33.42 -8.65 1.18
CA ALA A 65 -33.78 -9.29 2.44
C ALA A 65 -32.87 -10.47 2.78
N ALA A 66 -32.35 -11.21 1.78
CA ALA A 66 -31.37 -12.26 2.01
C ALA A 66 -30.01 -11.70 2.45
N ALA A 67 -29.59 -10.57 1.87
CA ALA A 67 -28.40 -9.83 2.33
C ALA A 67 -28.58 -9.29 3.75
N ALA A 68 -29.76 -8.75 4.08
CA ALA A 68 -30.09 -8.28 5.43
C ALA A 68 -30.19 -9.43 6.46
N PHE A 69 -30.70 -10.60 6.06
CA PHE A 69 -30.79 -11.80 6.91
C PHE A 69 -29.43 -12.44 7.18
N LEU A 70 -28.53 -12.46 6.19
CA LEU A 70 -27.13 -12.89 6.42
C LEU A 70 -26.35 -11.86 7.25
N ALA A 71 -26.62 -10.57 7.09
CA ALA A 71 -26.06 -9.51 7.92
C ALA A 71 -26.56 -9.57 9.36
N SER A 72 -27.81 -9.99 9.60
CA SER A 72 -28.37 -10.12 10.96
C SER A 72 -27.81 -11.31 11.75
N TYR A 73 -27.26 -12.33 11.06
CA TYR A 73 -26.51 -13.43 11.68
C TYR A 73 -25.06 -13.06 12.07
N GLN A 74 -24.54 -11.93 11.58
CA GLN A 74 -23.25 -11.42 12.05
C GLN A 74 -23.47 -10.73 13.40
N GLN A 75 -23.27 -11.50 14.48
CA GLN A 75 -23.15 -10.97 15.84
C GLN A 75 -22.40 -9.64 15.85
N THR A 76 -23.00 -8.62 16.47
CA THR A 76 -22.36 -7.32 16.68
C THR A 76 -20.95 -7.57 17.23
N PRO A 77 -19.87 -7.15 16.54
CA PRO A 77 -18.53 -7.52 16.98
C PRO A 77 -18.27 -6.97 18.38
N THR A 78 -18.11 -7.85 19.36
CA THR A 78 -17.70 -7.51 20.73
C THR A 78 -16.29 -6.91 20.77
N THR A 79 -15.52 -7.07 19.68
CA THR A 79 -14.20 -6.48 19.51
C THR A 79 -14.30 -5.04 19.00
N PRO A 80 -13.77 -4.04 19.74
CA PRO A 80 -13.70 -2.66 19.29
C PRO A 80 -12.97 -2.52 17.94
N GLN A 81 -13.33 -1.51 17.14
CA GLN A 81 -12.62 -1.26 15.88
C GLN A 81 -11.19 -0.73 16.09
N THR A 82 -10.28 -1.16 15.22
CA THR A 82 -8.94 -0.58 15.09
C THR A 82 -9.02 0.84 14.51
N LEU A 83 -7.93 1.61 14.54
CA LEU A 83 -7.92 2.93 13.91
C LEU A 83 -8.04 2.79 12.38
N THR A 84 -7.36 1.78 11.82
CA THR A 84 -7.49 1.41 10.40
C THR A 84 -8.95 1.16 10.02
N GLU A 85 -9.67 0.28 10.75
CA GLU A 85 -11.07 -0.04 10.48
C GLU A 85 -11.97 1.20 10.54
N LYS A 86 -11.74 2.09 11.52
CA LYS A 86 -12.51 3.34 11.67
C LYS A 86 -12.28 4.30 10.51
N ILE A 87 -11.03 4.48 10.08
CA ILE A 87 -10.71 5.35 8.95
C ILE A 87 -11.32 4.76 7.68
N VAL A 88 -11.15 3.46 7.42
CA VAL A 88 -11.75 2.82 6.24
C VAL A 88 -13.27 2.99 6.25
N GLN A 89 -13.95 2.73 7.37
CA GLN A 89 -15.39 2.90 7.48
C GLN A 89 -15.86 4.32 7.12
N ARG A 90 -15.12 5.34 7.55
CA ARG A 90 -15.44 6.74 7.21
C ARG A 90 -15.37 7.03 5.71
N TYR A 91 -14.47 6.36 5.00
CA TYR A 91 -14.25 6.56 3.57
C TYR A 91 -14.99 5.53 2.68
N SER A 92 -15.67 4.56 3.29
CA SER A 92 -16.49 3.58 2.59
C SER A 92 -17.79 4.17 2.06
N LEU A 93 -18.18 3.77 0.85
CA LEU A 93 -19.41 4.14 0.19
C LEU A 93 -20.40 2.96 0.19
N GLY A 94 -21.70 3.25 0.31
CA GLY A 94 -22.76 2.25 0.13
C GLY A 94 -22.79 1.16 1.19
N LEU A 95 -22.29 1.43 2.41
CA LEU A 95 -22.43 0.51 3.53
C LEU A 95 -23.91 0.39 3.93
N ALA A 96 -24.35 -0.83 4.26
CA ALA A 96 -25.66 -1.05 4.86
C ALA A 96 -25.77 -0.33 6.22
N GLU A 97 -26.97 0.09 6.59
CA GLU A 97 -27.21 0.73 7.87
C GLU A 97 -26.75 -0.19 9.02
N GLY A 98 -26.00 0.38 9.97
CA GLY A 98 -25.43 -0.37 11.09
C GLY A 98 -24.24 -1.27 10.75
N LYS A 99 -23.79 -1.38 9.48
CA LYS A 99 -22.60 -2.18 9.13
C LYS A 99 -21.35 -1.59 9.77
N VAL A 100 -20.72 -2.39 10.61
CA VAL A 100 -19.39 -2.13 11.18
C VAL A 100 -18.34 -2.79 10.29
N VAL A 101 -17.41 -1.99 9.77
CA VAL A 101 -16.31 -2.48 8.92
C VAL A 101 -15.27 -3.19 9.78
N LYS A 102 -14.84 -4.36 9.34
CA LYS A 102 -13.83 -5.20 9.98
C LYS A 102 -12.79 -5.71 9.00
N ALA A 103 -11.62 -6.09 9.53
CA ALA A 103 -10.61 -6.79 8.75
C ALA A 103 -11.20 -7.97 7.97
N GLY A 104 -10.87 -8.07 6.68
CA GLY A 104 -11.41 -9.04 5.74
C GLY A 104 -12.61 -8.55 4.92
N ASP A 105 -13.33 -7.52 5.36
CA ASP A 105 -14.42 -6.92 4.57
C ASP A 105 -13.86 -6.33 3.27
N TYR A 106 -14.61 -6.48 2.18
CA TYR A 106 -14.40 -5.75 0.93
C TYR A 106 -15.36 -4.57 0.88
N VAL A 107 -14.81 -3.38 0.70
CA VAL A 107 -15.58 -2.13 0.66
C VAL A 107 -15.21 -1.33 -0.58
N THR A 108 -16.16 -0.55 -1.08
CA THR A 108 -15.85 0.52 -2.03
C THR A 108 -15.49 1.75 -1.22
N ILE A 109 -14.33 2.35 -1.48
CA ILE A 109 -13.85 3.56 -0.80
C ILE A 109 -13.74 4.72 -1.78
N SER A 110 -13.89 5.94 -1.29
CA SER A 110 -13.51 7.16 -2.01
C SER A 110 -12.38 7.86 -1.25
N PRO A 111 -11.10 7.63 -1.61
CA PRO A 111 -9.97 8.25 -0.91
C PRO A 111 -10.07 9.77 -0.92
N GLN A 112 -9.56 10.42 0.14
CA GLN A 112 -9.49 11.87 0.23
C GLN A 112 -8.65 12.47 -0.91
N HIS A 113 -7.46 11.90 -1.12
CA HIS A 113 -6.56 12.27 -2.20
C HIS A 113 -5.93 11.03 -2.86
N CYS A 114 -5.55 11.19 -4.13
CA CYS A 114 -4.85 10.21 -4.95
C CYS A 114 -3.62 10.88 -5.56
N MET A 115 -2.45 10.59 -5.02
CA MET A 115 -1.19 11.12 -5.54
C MET A 115 -0.63 10.25 -6.66
N THR A 116 -0.12 10.87 -7.70
CA THR A 116 0.73 10.22 -8.71
C THR A 116 2.02 11.02 -8.89
N HIS A 117 3.05 10.36 -9.39
CA HIS A 117 4.36 10.97 -9.58
C HIS A 117 4.75 10.97 -11.06
N ASP A 118 6.01 10.75 -11.44
CA ASP A 118 6.47 10.60 -12.83
C ASP A 118 5.68 9.55 -13.65
N ASN A 119 4.98 8.64 -12.97
CA ASN A 119 4.07 7.68 -13.57
C ASN A 119 2.68 8.24 -13.93
N SER A 120 2.42 9.53 -13.68
CA SER A 120 1.18 10.22 -14.02
C SER A 120 0.86 10.11 -15.50
N TRP A 121 1.85 10.17 -16.38
CA TRP A 121 1.61 10.01 -17.82
C TRP A 121 1.15 8.58 -18.18
N PRO A 122 1.84 7.50 -17.76
CA PRO A 122 1.31 6.14 -17.85
C PRO A 122 -0.10 5.95 -17.26
N VAL A 123 -0.44 6.63 -16.16
CA VAL A 123 -1.79 6.61 -15.58
C VAL A 123 -2.79 7.32 -16.48
N ALA A 124 -2.43 8.51 -17.00
CA ALA A 124 -3.24 9.27 -17.94
C ALA A 124 -3.56 8.47 -19.22
N LEU A 125 -2.58 7.75 -19.76
CA LEU A 125 -2.79 6.88 -20.92
C LEU A 125 -3.82 5.78 -20.63
N LYS A 126 -3.76 5.15 -19.45
CA LYS A 126 -4.76 4.16 -19.02
C LYS A 126 -6.14 4.78 -18.82
N PHE A 127 -6.20 5.94 -18.19
CA PHE A 127 -7.41 6.72 -17.98
C PHE A 127 -8.09 7.08 -19.31
N MET A 128 -7.34 7.53 -20.32
CA MET A 128 -7.88 7.81 -21.66
C MET A 128 -8.27 6.52 -22.39
N SER A 129 -7.53 5.42 -22.21
CA SER A 129 -7.81 4.14 -22.88
C SER A 129 -9.15 3.51 -22.47
N ILE A 130 -9.64 3.82 -21.26
CA ILE A 130 -10.96 3.38 -20.78
C ILE A 130 -12.09 4.33 -21.22
N GLY A 131 -11.80 5.30 -22.10
CA GLY A 131 -12.77 6.26 -22.62
C GLY A 131 -13.04 7.46 -21.72
N ALA A 132 -12.31 7.60 -20.60
CA ALA A 132 -12.48 8.75 -19.71
C ALA A 132 -11.75 9.99 -20.27
N SER A 133 -12.46 11.11 -20.32
CA SER A 133 -11.95 12.38 -20.86
C SER A 133 -11.78 13.47 -19.80
N LYS A 134 -12.50 13.37 -18.67
CA LYS A 134 -12.49 14.33 -17.57
C LYS A 134 -12.35 13.61 -16.23
N LEU A 135 -11.49 14.13 -15.35
CA LEU A 135 -11.37 13.60 -13.99
C LEU A 135 -12.70 13.71 -13.25
N HIS A 136 -13.03 12.69 -12.45
CA HIS A 136 -14.19 12.71 -11.57
C HIS A 136 -14.14 13.89 -10.58
N SER A 137 -12.98 14.09 -9.96
CA SER A 137 -12.70 15.25 -9.11
C SER A 137 -11.24 15.65 -9.27
N ASN A 138 -11.00 16.87 -9.75
CA ASN A 138 -9.65 17.41 -9.89
C ASN A 138 -8.99 17.65 -8.52
N ARG A 139 -9.76 18.03 -7.50
CA ARG A 139 -9.28 18.26 -6.12
C ARG A 139 -8.82 16.98 -5.42
N GLN A 140 -9.25 15.81 -5.90
CA GLN A 140 -8.83 14.53 -5.35
C GLN A 140 -7.43 14.15 -5.85
N VAL A 141 -7.04 14.58 -7.06
CA VAL A 141 -5.78 14.18 -7.67
C VAL A 141 -4.69 15.18 -7.32
N VAL A 142 -3.49 14.68 -7.05
CA VAL A 142 -2.29 15.51 -6.88
C VAL A 142 -1.18 14.89 -7.73
N MET A 143 -0.54 15.69 -8.58
CA MET A 143 0.55 15.23 -9.44
C MET A 143 1.87 15.85 -9.00
N THR A 144 2.88 15.03 -8.79
CA THR A 144 4.21 15.47 -8.37
C THR A 144 5.27 14.93 -9.34
N LEU A 145 6.41 15.59 -9.50
CA LEU A 145 7.54 15.08 -10.28
C LEU A 145 8.78 15.02 -9.41
N ASP A 146 9.26 13.82 -9.11
CA ASP A 146 10.32 13.62 -8.12
C ASP A 146 11.24 12.42 -8.36
N HIS A 147 10.86 11.44 -9.19
CA HIS A 147 11.64 10.20 -9.37
C HIS A 147 12.80 10.31 -10.37
N ASP A 148 12.65 11.12 -11.42
CA ASP A 148 13.61 11.16 -12.54
C ASP A 148 14.12 12.59 -12.83
N VAL A 149 14.22 13.42 -11.78
CA VAL A 149 14.51 14.85 -11.87
C VAL A 149 15.88 15.16 -12.48
N GLN A 150 16.86 14.29 -12.27
CA GLN A 150 18.22 14.42 -12.79
C GLN A 150 18.33 14.04 -14.28
N ASN A 151 17.39 13.25 -14.80
CA ASN A 151 17.40 12.84 -16.19
C ASN A 151 16.90 13.98 -17.09
N LYS A 152 17.85 14.64 -17.77
CA LYS A 152 17.56 15.74 -18.71
C LYS A 152 17.45 15.28 -20.17
N SER A 153 17.27 13.98 -20.42
CA SER A 153 17.02 13.48 -21.78
C SER A 153 15.74 14.08 -22.37
N GLU A 154 15.72 14.28 -23.68
CA GLU A 154 14.55 14.84 -24.38
C GLU A 154 13.28 14.02 -24.14
N ALA A 155 13.41 12.69 -24.07
CA ALA A 155 12.31 11.78 -23.77
C ALA A 155 11.70 12.04 -22.38
N ASN A 156 12.53 12.23 -21.34
CA ASN A 156 12.03 12.53 -20.00
C ASN A 156 11.40 13.92 -19.92
N LEU A 157 12.03 14.92 -20.53
CA LEU A 157 11.49 16.28 -20.59
C LEU A 157 10.16 16.34 -21.35
N LYS A 158 10.01 15.55 -22.42
CA LYS A 158 8.73 15.40 -23.13
C LYS A 158 7.67 14.79 -22.23
N LYS A 159 7.99 13.72 -21.49
CA LYS A 159 7.08 13.11 -20.51
C LYS A 159 6.64 14.13 -19.46
N TYR A 160 7.54 14.94 -18.92
CA TYR A 160 7.20 15.97 -17.92
C TYR A 160 6.28 17.05 -18.48
N ARG A 161 6.56 17.56 -19.68
CA ARG A 161 5.65 18.49 -20.36
C ARG A 161 4.26 17.89 -20.58
N GLN A 162 4.18 16.62 -20.95
CA GLN A 162 2.90 15.93 -21.13
C GLN A 162 2.10 15.82 -19.82
N ILE A 163 2.78 15.59 -18.69
CA ILE A 163 2.13 15.55 -17.36
C ILE A 163 1.63 16.94 -16.98
N GLU A 164 2.47 17.97 -17.12
CA GLU A 164 2.13 19.36 -16.81
C GLU A 164 0.95 19.85 -17.66
N GLU A 165 0.98 19.61 -18.98
CA GLU A 165 -0.14 19.96 -19.88
C GLU A 165 -1.42 19.21 -19.51
N PHE A 166 -1.32 17.93 -19.14
CA PHE A 166 -2.48 17.15 -18.72
C PHE A 166 -3.05 17.69 -17.40
N ALA A 167 -2.20 17.99 -16.41
CA ALA A 167 -2.61 18.55 -15.14
C ALA A 167 -3.29 19.92 -15.32
N GLY A 168 -2.72 20.79 -16.16
CA GLY A 168 -3.30 22.09 -16.50
C GLY A 168 -4.65 21.96 -17.19
N LYS A 169 -4.79 21.04 -18.16
CA LYS A 169 -6.07 20.78 -18.85
C LYS A 169 -7.15 20.24 -17.92
N GLN A 170 -6.78 19.41 -16.95
CA GLN A 170 -7.72 18.81 -15.98
C GLN A 170 -7.91 19.67 -14.72
N GLY A 171 -7.15 20.75 -14.55
CA GLY A 171 -7.19 21.63 -13.39
C GLY A 171 -6.76 20.95 -12.09
N VAL A 172 -5.70 20.13 -12.16
CA VAL A 172 -5.16 19.34 -11.04
C VAL A 172 -4.01 20.08 -10.36
N ASP A 173 -3.89 19.95 -9.05
CA ASP A 173 -2.74 20.46 -8.31
C ASP A 173 -1.47 19.71 -8.76
N PHE A 174 -0.53 20.48 -9.31
CA PHE A 174 0.70 19.97 -9.92
C PHE A 174 1.93 20.61 -9.32
N TYR A 175 2.90 19.77 -8.95
CA TYR A 175 4.18 20.19 -8.42
C TYR A 175 5.31 19.76 -9.38
N PRO A 176 6.05 20.72 -9.95
CA PRO A 176 7.08 20.44 -10.95
C PRO A 176 8.33 19.81 -10.34
N ALA A 177 9.17 19.27 -11.22
CA ALA A 177 10.45 18.69 -10.86
C ALA A 177 11.34 19.69 -10.12
N GLY A 178 11.79 19.32 -8.93
CA GLY A 178 12.60 20.19 -8.06
C GLY A 178 11.84 20.82 -6.89
N ARG A 179 10.51 20.74 -6.83
CA ARG A 179 9.75 21.18 -5.64
C ARG A 179 10.07 20.36 -4.39
N GLY A 180 10.25 19.05 -4.55
CA GLY A 180 10.48 18.11 -3.44
C GLY A 180 9.98 16.70 -3.77
N ILE A 181 10.19 15.78 -2.83
CA ILE A 181 9.67 14.41 -2.93
C ILE A 181 8.15 14.44 -2.74
N GLY A 182 7.41 13.73 -3.59
CA GLY A 182 5.96 13.82 -3.65
C GLY A 182 5.28 13.44 -2.32
N HIS A 183 5.76 12.42 -1.61
CA HIS A 183 5.22 12.08 -0.29
C HIS A 183 5.44 13.15 0.77
N GLN A 184 6.55 13.89 0.68
CA GLN A 184 6.83 15.01 1.58
C GLN A 184 5.89 16.18 1.27
N ILE A 185 5.69 16.50 -0.01
CA ILE A 185 4.71 17.51 -0.47
C ILE A 185 3.30 17.17 0.02
N MET A 186 2.89 15.91 -0.06
CA MET A 186 1.58 15.46 0.42
C MET A 186 1.36 15.75 1.91
N VAL A 187 2.41 15.68 2.74
CA VAL A 187 2.35 15.98 4.17
C VAL A 187 2.44 17.50 4.43
N GLU A 188 3.40 18.18 3.81
CA GLU A 188 3.66 19.62 4.02
C GLU A 188 2.51 20.51 3.56
N GLU A 189 1.89 20.18 2.43
CA GLU A 189 0.79 20.95 1.84
C GLU A 189 -0.58 20.53 2.39
N GLY A 190 -0.62 19.57 3.32
CA GLY A 190 -1.83 19.17 4.04
C GLY A 190 -2.78 18.24 3.28
N TYR A 191 -2.37 17.66 2.15
CA TYR A 191 -3.15 16.64 1.44
C TYR A 191 -3.30 15.34 2.25
N ALA A 192 -2.27 14.98 3.03
CA ALA A 192 -2.35 13.93 4.03
C ALA A 192 -2.57 14.56 5.41
N TRP A 193 -3.64 14.15 6.09
CA TRP A 193 -4.02 14.71 7.40
C TRP A 193 -4.47 13.62 8.38
N PRO A 194 -4.28 13.77 9.71
CA PRO A 194 -4.73 12.79 10.68
C PRO A 194 -6.19 12.35 10.49
N GLY A 195 -6.42 11.04 10.50
CA GLY A 195 -7.77 10.46 10.34
C GLY A 195 -8.35 10.49 8.93
N THR A 196 -7.55 10.86 7.92
CA THR A 196 -7.91 10.78 6.50
C THR A 196 -7.40 9.48 5.86
N MET A 197 -7.92 9.14 4.68
CA MET A 197 -7.44 8.04 3.85
C MET A 197 -6.91 8.59 2.53
N VAL A 198 -5.63 8.40 2.26
CA VAL A 198 -4.95 8.89 1.06
C VAL A 198 -4.30 7.73 0.34
N VAL A 199 -4.48 7.69 -0.97
CA VAL A 199 -3.81 6.70 -1.83
C VAL A 199 -2.74 7.36 -2.68
N ALA A 200 -1.74 6.58 -3.08
CA ALA A 200 -0.82 7.04 -4.12
C ALA A 200 -0.48 5.89 -5.06
N SER A 201 -0.23 6.22 -6.33
CA SER A 201 0.39 5.28 -7.28
C SER A 201 1.88 5.10 -6.98
N ASP A 202 2.24 4.88 -5.71
CA ASP A 202 3.61 4.66 -5.20
C ASP A 202 3.54 3.75 -3.96
N SER A 203 4.52 2.86 -3.80
CA SER A 203 4.58 1.88 -2.71
C SER A 203 4.78 2.50 -1.32
N HIS A 204 5.33 3.71 -1.23
CA HIS A 204 5.73 4.38 0.01
C HIS A 204 4.65 5.32 0.59
N SER A 205 3.42 5.27 0.06
CA SER A 205 2.27 6.02 0.60
C SER A 205 1.92 5.66 2.04
N ASN A 206 2.37 4.51 2.56
CA ASN A 206 2.35 4.18 3.99
C ASN A 206 3.09 5.20 4.87
N MET A 207 3.96 6.06 4.32
CA MET A 207 4.59 7.18 5.02
C MET A 207 3.57 8.09 5.74
N TYR A 208 2.38 8.28 5.15
CA TYR A 208 1.33 9.12 5.75
C TYR A 208 0.84 8.60 7.11
N GLY A 209 1.07 7.31 7.40
CA GLY A 209 0.84 6.70 8.70
C GLY A 209 1.53 7.44 9.84
N GLY A 210 2.65 8.12 9.60
CA GLY A 210 3.44 8.82 10.62
C GLY A 210 2.74 10.02 11.24
N ILE A 211 1.73 10.56 10.55
CA ILE A 211 0.85 11.65 11.01
C ILE A 211 -0.58 11.14 11.29
N GLY A 212 -0.79 9.83 11.36
CA GLY A 212 -2.11 9.24 11.62
C GLY A 212 -3.07 9.26 10.43
N CYS A 213 -2.56 9.50 9.21
CA CYS A 213 -3.31 9.30 7.97
C CYS A 213 -3.18 7.84 7.50
N LEU A 214 -4.27 7.24 7.05
CA LEU A 214 -4.24 5.91 6.42
C LEU A 214 -3.73 6.04 4.99
N GLY A 215 -2.44 5.75 4.80
CA GLY A 215 -1.79 5.74 3.50
C GLY A 215 -1.75 4.34 2.88
N THR A 216 -2.22 4.17 1.64
CA THR A 216 -2.16 2.88 0.95
C THR A 216 -1.73 3.00 -0.52
N PRO A 217 -0.85 2.10 -0.99
CA PRO A 217 -0.38 2.12 -2.37
C PRO A 217 -1.44 1.55 -3.30
N VAL A 218 -1.58 2.17 -4.47
CA VAL A 218 -2.40 1.67 -5.56
C VAL A 218 -1.53 1.46 -6.80
N VAL A 219 -1.94 0.57 -7.69
CA VAL A 219 -1.26 0.41 -8.97
C VAL A 219 -1.77 1.43 -9.98
N ARG A 220 -1.04 1.64 -11.09
CA ARG A 220 -1.42 2.61 -12.12
C ARG A 220 -2.83 2.43 -12.69
N THR A 221 -3.30 1.18 -12.79
CA THR A 221 -4.66 0.87 -13.26
C THR A 221 -5.71 1.31 -12.25
N ASP A 222 -5.47 1.09 -10.96
CA ASP A 222 -6.39 1.51 -9.89
C ASP A 222 -6.39 3.04 -9.77
N ALA A 223 -5.22 3.69 -9.90
CA ALA A 223 -5.15 5.15 -9.97
C ALA A 223 -5.96 5.72 -11.14
N ALA A 224 -5.88 5.11 -12.33
CA ALA A 224 -6.70 5.51 -13.48
C ALA A 224 -8.20 5.30 -13.22
N SER A 225 -8.59 4.22 -12.52
CA SER A 225 -9.97 3.99 -12.09
C SER A 225 -10.46 5.05 -11.10
N ILE A 226 -9.62 5.43 -10.12
CA ILE A 226 -9.92 6.51 -9.17
C ILE A 226 -10.05 7.85 -9.89
N TRP A 227 -9.18 8.14 -10.85
CA TRP A 227 -9.27 9.35 -11.67
C TRP A 227 -10.61 9.43 -12.43
N ALA A 228 -11.11 8.29 -12.93
CA ALA A 228 -12.36 8.23 -13.68
C ALA A 228 -13.61 8.19 -12.81
N THR A 229 -13.56 7.61 -11.62
CA THR A 229 -14.76 7.29 -10.82
C THR A 229 -14.77 7.89 -9.42
N GLY A 230 -13.65 8.43 -8.96
CA GLY A 230 -13.45 8.94 -7.61
C GLY A 230 -13.34 7.87 -6.52
N LYS A 231 -13.38 6.59 -6.88
CA LYS A 231 -13.50 5.47 -5.94
C LYS A 231 -12.70 4.25 -6.37
N THR A 232 -12.43 3.35 -5.43
CA THR A 232 -11.80 2.06 -5.68
C THR A 232 -12.32 1.00 -4.71
N TRP A 233 -12.01 -0.25 -5.00
CA TRP A 233 -12.30 -1.39 -4.11
C TRP A 233 -11.12 -1.59 -3.17
N PHE A 234 -11.42 -1.92 -1.93
CA PHE A 234 -10.41 -2.07 -0.89
C PHE A 234 -10.79 -3.20 0.04
N GLN A 235 -9.86 -4.14 0.22
CA GLN A 235 -9.98 -5.16 1.25
C GLN A 235 -9.35 -4.64 2.54
N VAL A 236 -10.11 -4.63 3.63
CA VAL A 236 -9.59 -4.19 4.92
C VAL A 236 -8.55 -5.18 5.42
N PRO A 237 -7.28 -4.77 5.62
CA PRO A 237 -6.24 -5.69 6.04
C PRO A 237 -6.42 -6.12 7.49
N PRO A 238 -5.92 -7.31 7.88
CA PRO A 238 -5.71 -7.62 9.30
C PRO A 238 -4.72 -6.62 9.91
N ASN A 239 -4.86 -6.35 11.20
CA ASN A 239 -4.03 -5.38 11.92
C ASN A 239 -3.03 -6.08 12.84
N ALA A 240 -1.76 -5.69 12.78
CA ALA A 240 -0.71 -6.10 13.71
C ALA A 240 -0.30 -4.91 14.57
N LYS A 241 -0.54 -5.02 15.88
CA LYS A 241 -0.26 -3.95 16.83
C LYS A 241 1.16 -4.08 17.38
N ILE A 242 1.97 -3.05 17.17
CA ILE A 242 3.30 -2.92 17.75
C ILE A 242 3.17 -1.98 18.95
N HIS A 243 3.54 -2.49 20.12
CA HIS A 243 3.50 -1.73 21.37
C HIS A 243 4.92 -1.41 21.83
N PHE A 244 5.27 -0.13 21.78
CA PHE A 244 6.54 0.39 22.28
C PHE A 244 6.46 0.63 23.78
N HIS A 245 7.53 0.26 24.48
CA HIS A 245 7.72 0.51 25.90
C HIS A 245 8.96 1.39 26.14
N GLY A 246 8.85 2.32 27.09
CA GLY A 246 9.92 3.26 27.43
C GLY A 246 9.93 4.50 26.53
N VAL A 247 11.01 5.27 26.58
CA VAL A 247 11.19 6.48 25.74
C VAL A 247 12.31 6.27 24.74
N MET A 248 12.25 6.99 23.62
CA MET A 248 13.28 6.91 22.59
C MET A 248 14.65 7.32 23.19
N PRO A 249 15.67 6.43 23.16
CA PRO A 249 16.97 6.75 23.75
C PRO A 249 17.67 7.89 23.00
N LYS A 250 18.48 8.68 23.70
CA LYS A 250 19.24 9.77 23.10
C LYS A 250 20.16 9.24 21.98
N GLY A 251 20.08 9.87 20.81
CA GLY A 251 20.86 9.50 19.62
C GLY A 251 20.28 8.36 18.78
N VAL A 252 19.16 7.77 19.19
CA VAL A 252 18.38 6.83 18.35
C VAL A 252 17.42 7.63 17.49
N THR A 253 17.32 7.25 16.21
CA THR A 253 16.42 7.85 15.22
C THR A 253 15.32 6.88 14.82
N GLY A 254 14.30 7.37 14.12
CA GLY A 254 13.23 6.53 13.56
C GLY A 254 13.75 5.47 12.59
N LYS A 255 14.87 5.76 11.89
CA LYS A 255 15.54 4.80 11.02
C LYS A 255 16.06 3.59 11.79
N ASP A 256 16.68 3.82 12.95
CA ASP A 256 17.20 2.74 13.79
C ASP A 256 16.06 1.85 14.30
N VAL A 257 14.94 2.47 14.71
CA VAL A 257 13.74 1.77 15.16
C VAL A 257 13.19 0.85 14.07
N ILE A 258 12.95 1.37 12.85
CA ILE A 258 12.34 0.56 11.79
C ILE A 258 13.28 -0.50 11.22
N VAL A 259 14.59 -0.27 11.22
CA VAL A 259 15.58 -1.29 10.86
C VAL A 259 15.63 -2.40 11.91
N ALA A 260 15.56 -2.06 13.20
CA ALA A 260 15.46 -3.05 14.26
C ALA A 260 14.17 -3.88 14.15
N LEU A 261 13.04 -3.24 13.86
CA LEU A 261 11.77 -3.92 13.58
C LEU A 261 11.87 -4.85 12.37
N ALA A 262 12.57 -4.44 11.31
CA ALA A 262 12.82 -5.29 10.13
C ALA A 262 13.68 -6.51 10.44
N GLY A 263 14.67 -6.36 11.31
CA GLY A 263 15.45 -7.48 11.82
C GLY A 263 14.61 -8.47 12.62
N LEU A 264 13.60 -7.98 13.35
CA LEU A 264 12.70 -8.80 14.14
C LEU A 264 11.68 -9.55 13.27
N PHE A 265 11.00 -8.85 12.36
CA PHE A 265 9.95 -9.39 11.48
C PHE A 265 10.51 -9.97 10.18
N ASN A 266 11.48 -10.89 10.28
CA ASN A 266 12.24 -11.37 9.12
C ASN A 266 11.69 -12.64 8.44
N LYS A 267 10.50 -13.10 8.82
CA LYS A 267 9.84 -14.33 8.32
C LYS A 267 8.39 -14.08 7.88
N ASP A 268 8.14 -12.95 7.22
CA ASP A 268 6.84 -12.59 6.65
C ASP A 268 5.69 -12.55 7.68
N GLU A 269 6.02 -12.35 8.96
CA GLU A 269 5.06 -12.47 10.06
C GLU A 269 3.95 -11.41 10.04
N VAL A 270 4.22 -10.29 9.37
CA VAL A 270 3.32 -9.13 9.21
C VAL A 270 2.97 -8.87 7.74
N LEU A 271 3.19 -9.85 6.87
CA LEU A 271 2.82 -9.78 5.45
C LEU A 271 1.32 -9.47 5.31
N ASN A 272 0.97 -8.51 4.46
CA ASN A 272 -0.41 -8.05 4.21
C ASN A 272 -1.17 -7.53 5.44
N HIS A 273 -0.48 -7.20 6.54
CA HIS A 273 -1.11 -6.54 7.68
C HIS A 273 -1.02 -5.02 7.56
N ALA A 274 -1.96 -4.32 8.18
CA ALA A 274 -1.73 -2.96 8.64
C ALA A 274 -0.91 -3.00 9.92
N LEU A 275 0.16 -2.21 10.02
CA LEU A 275 0.84 -2.02 11.30
C LEU A 275 0.17 -0.88 12.08
N GLU A 276 -0.03 -1.07 13.37
CA GLU A 276 -0.49 -0.01 14.28
C GLU A 276 0.51 0.16 15.42
N PHE A 277 1.20 1.30 15.42
CA PHE A 277 2.12 1.67 16.49
C PHE A 277 1.37 2.30 17.65
N SER A 278 1.74 1.89 18.87
CA SER A 278 1.16 2.38 20.12
C SER A 278 2.21 2.36 21.23
N GLY A 279 2.01 3.16 22.27
CA GLY A 279 2.86 3.23 23.46
C GLY A 279 2.14 3.98 24.57
N SER A 280 2.82 4.27 25.68
CA SER A 280 2.33 5.31 26.59
C SER A 280 2.38 6.68 25.91
N GLU A 281 1.69 7.67 26.47
CA GLU A 281 1.77 9.06 25.99
C GLU A 281 3.22 9.55 25.96
N GLU A 282 3.97 9.30 27.04
CA GLU A 282 5.39 9.60 27.14
C GLU A 282 6.21 8.93 26.03
N THR A 283 5.97 7.65 25.75
CA THR A 283 6.63 6.93 24.66
C THR A 283 6.36 7.58 23.31
N MET A 284 5.09 7.85 22.99
CA MET A 284 4.72 8.40 21.70
C MET A 284 5.24 9.83 21.54
N MET A 285 5.17 10.66 22.59
CA MET A 285 5.72 12.01 22.62
C MET A 285 7.23 12.05 22.46
N SER A 286 7.95 11.01 22.90
CA SER A 286 9.40 10.92 22.72
C SER A 286 9.86 10.69 21.27
N ILE A 287 8.95 10.34 20.35
CA ILE A 287 9.26 10.09 18.93
C ILE A 287 8.81 11.31 18.10
N PRO A 288 9.74 12.14 17.56
CA PRO A 288 9.43 13.26 16.69
C PRO A 288 8.66 12.87 15.43
N ILE A 289 7.95 13.83 14.81
CA ILE A 289 7.16 13.58 13.59
C ILE A 289 8.03 13.05 12.45
N ASP A 290 9.21 13.62 12.22
CA ASP A 290 10.12 13.19 11.15
C ASP A 290 10.57 11.73 11.32
N ASP A 291 10.76 11.31 12.57
CA ASP A 291 11.06 9.91 12.91
C ASP A 291 9.84 9.01 12.72
N ARG A 292 8.63 9.48 13.06
CA ARG A 292 7.39 8.73 12.78
C ARG A 292 7.18 8.55 11.28
N LEU A 293 7.43 9.59 10.47
CA LEU A 293 7.37 9.52 9.01
C LEU A 293 8.41 8.52 8.46
N THR A 294 9.63 8.54 9.00
CA THR A 294 10.72 7.61 8.64
C THR A 294 10.36 6.16 8.98
N ILE A 295 9.88 5.91 10.19
CA ILE A 295 9.38 4.60 10.62
C ILE A 295 8.28 4.16 9.67
N SER A 296 7.37 5.09 9.37
CA SER A 296 6.18 4.81 8.59
C SER A 296 6.48 4.44 7.14
N ASN A 297 7.36 5.19 6.50
CA ASN A 297 7.79 5.00 5.13
C ASN A 297 8.36 3.59 4.90
N MET A 298 9.19 3.08 5.81
CA MET A 298 9.87 1.81 5.64
C MET A 298 9.03 0.57 5.98
N VAL A 299 7.80 0.72 6.46
CA VAL A 299 6.90 -0.42 6.73
C VAL A 299 6.61 -1.27 5.48
N CYS A 300 6.58 -0.67 4.29
CA CYS A 300 6.47 -1.38 3.02
C CYS A 300 7.56 -2.46 2.85
N ARG A 301 8.74 -2.26 3.45
CA ARG A 301 9.87 -3.23 3.39
C ARG A 301 9.75 -4.36 4.41
N LEU A 302 8.83 -4.27 5.38
CA LEU A 302 8.41 -5.37 6.25
C LEU A 302 7.37 -6.28 5.57
N LEU A 303 7.10 -6.06 4.28
CA LEU A 303 6.02 -6.67 3.50
C LEU A 303 4.59 -6.39 4.04
N SER A 304 4.47 -5.41 4.93
CA SER A 304 3.19 -4.82 5.33
C SER A 304 2.77 -3.78 4.29
N ARG A 305 1.49 -3.75 3.92
CA ARG A 305 0.98 -2.92 2.82
C ARG A 305 0.48 -1.54 3.27
N ILE A 306 0.24 -1.37 4.56
CA ILE A 306 -0.56 -0.26 5.10
C ILE A 306 -0.07 0.09 6.50
N LEU A 307 -0.04 1.38 6.84
CA LEU A 307 0.30 1.81 8.17
C LEU A 307 -0.63 2.89 8.69
N VAL A 308 -0.97 2.77 9.98
CA VAL A 308 -1.64 3.82 10.74
C VAL A 308 -0.94 3.98 12.09
N SER A 309 -0.34 5.13 12.39
CA SER A 309 0.07 5.42 13.76
C SER A 309 -1.11 5.96 14.55
N ARG A 310 -1.35 5.38 15.74
CA ARG A 310 -2.39 5.86 16.64
C ARG A 310 -1.77 6.88 17.59
N LEU A 311 -1.92 8.15 17.27
CA LEU A 311 -1.66 9.25 18.18
C LEU A 311 -2.94 9.47 19.01
N ARG A 312 -2.87 9.12 20.29
CA ARG A 312 -3.76 9.67 21.31
C ARG A 312 -2.94 10.64 22.12
#